data_AF-A0A534Q150-F1
#
_entry.id   AF-A0A534Q150-F1
#
_cell.length_a   1.000
_cell.length_b   1.000
_cell.length_c   1.000
_cell.angle_alpha   90.00
_cell.angle_beta   90.00
_cell.angle_gamma   90.00
#
_symmetry.space_group_name_H-M   'P 1'
#
loop_
_entity.id
_entity.type
_entity.pdbx_description
1 polymer ?
#
loop_
_entity_poly.entity_id
_entity_poly.type
_entity_poly.pdbx_seq_one_letter_code
_entity_poly.pdbx_strand_id
1 'polypeptide(L)'
;MPGGAHLALPRGDADRAGVRAHVDDARGCLRGSEALPLSRPARALAARWGLPPRSADHAEQRRDHDRGTARQARGCRARIRADRRRDRRVRGRGALGCFGLRRDRHGRHELRGVPRARRSARDPELLELAASLPRRAADDRDALDRRGRRVDPGPICYGRGGTRPTVTDANLVLGYINPEALCGGEFKLTQAGVREAILEQIGKPLGLGLVEAAHGIFRIVNANMANAIRRVSSNAGHDPRDFHMVVYGGNGPIHAPLQAEELGIRKLLVPKTSPAFSALGLLIADYVVDRLRSYISPSSRASAERVNEIFAELEDEAERELAAAGLSRSDLEFRRFVNFCYPGQTFDMAVPARIGKAGRMSELDLAATVVAFHDLHEELHAYAARDEEPVVRSVRVQTTGRTAPLALGESAAADGPLERALRARRPAYFGGRFDDTPVYDGDRIGAGHVIHGPAIVEERFTTIVIQPGHSAELDRFGNYEITLA
;
A
#
# COMPACT_ATOMS: atom_id res chain seq x y z
N MET A 1 10.09 -10.87 -47.44
CA MET A 1 11.09 -9.82 -47.77
C MET A 1 10.43 -8.93 -48.79
N PRO A 2 10.11 -7.66 -48.51
CA PRO A 2 11.00 -6.56 -48.06
C PRO A 2 10.52 -5.99 -46.70
N GLY A 3 11.08 -5.00 -46.02
CA GLY A 3 12.01 -3.91 -46.32
C GLY A 3 11.50 -2.72 -45.51
N GLY A 4 12.28 -2.28 -44.51
CA GLY A 4 11.86 -1.31 -43.50
C GLY A 4 11.66 0.10 -44.06
N ALA A 5 10.66 0.79 -43.53
CA ALA A 5 10.49 2.24 -43.64
C ALA A 5 10.24 2.81 -42.23
N HIS A 6 11.29 3.38 -41.65
CA HIS A 6 11.18 4.29 -40.52
C HIS A 6 10.68 5.64 -41.03
N LEU A 7 9.48 6.06 -40.64
CA LEU A 7 9.04 7.45 -40.81
C LEU A 7 9.34 8.21 -39.51
N ALA A 8 10.37 9.06 -39.58
CA ALA A 8 10.64 10.09 -38.57
C ALA A 8 9.65 11.25 -38.77
N LEU A 9 8.96 11.66 -37.70
CA LEU A 9 8.17 12.89 -37.70
C LEU A 9 9.04 14.10 -37.29
N PRO A 10 8.81 15.29 -37.89
CA PRO A 10 9.68 16.44 -37.72
C PRO A 10 9.48 17.15 -36.38
N ARG A 11 10.60 17.64 -35.82
CA ARG A 11 10.61 18.60 -34.71
C ARG A 11 10.16 19.96 -35.26
N GLY A 12 9.02 20.46 -34.79
CA GLY A 12 8.51 21.79 -35.12
C GLY A 12 7.57 22.33 -34.05
N ASP A 13 8.02 23.40 -33.39
CA ASP A 13 7.28 24.48 -32.70
C ASP A 13 5.87 24.19 -32.17
N ALA A 14 5.81 23.66 -30.94
CA ALA A 14 4.57 23.49 -30.16
C ALA A 14 4.49 24.47 -28.97
N ASP A 15 4.89 25.75 -29.16
CA ASP A 15 4.92 26.76 -28.08
C ASP A 15 3.85 27.86 -28.20
N ARG A 16 2.75 27.60 -28.92
CA ARG A 16 1.65 28.60 -29.10
C ARG A 16 0.21 28.12 -28.91
N ALA A 17 -0.01 26.93 -28.36
CA ALA A 17 -1.34 26.51 -27.91
C ALA A 17 -1.30 26.20 -26.40
N GLY A 18 -1.68 27.18 -25.59
CA GLY A 18 -1.78 27.05 -24.14
C GLY A 18 -2.87 26.07 -23.73
N VAL A 19 -2.55 24.78 -23.68
CA VAL A 19 -3.27 23.77 -22.91
C VAL A 19 -2.30 23.26 -21.84
N ARG A 20 -2.27 23.95 -20.70
CA ARG A 20 -1.53 23.48 -19.52
C ARG A 20 -2.30 22.32 -18.89
N ALA A 21 -1.97 21.09 -19.27
CA ALA A 21 -2.25 19.92 -18.45
C ALA A 21 -1.37 20.02 -17.20
N HIS A 22 -1.93 20.59 -16.12
CA HIS A 22 -1.22 20.78 -14.86
C HIS A 22 -1.00 19.46 -14.13
N VAL A 23 0.17 18.86 -14.33
CA VAL A 23 0.75 17.82 -13.46
C VAL A 23 1.88 18.49 -12.68
N ASP A 24 1.59 18.96 -11.46
CA ASP A 24 2.57 19.66 -10.62
C ASP A 24 2.83 18.95 -9.29
N ASP A 25 4.14 18.75 -9.09
CA ASP A 25 5.03 18.44 -7.97
C ASP A 25 4.50 17.82 -6.65
N ALA A 26 5.14 16.71 -6.27
CA ALA A 26 4.99 16.00 -5.01
C ALA A 26 6.23 16.24 -4.13
N ARG A 27 6.32 17.43 -3.52
CA ARG A 27 7.30 17.70 -2.46
C ARG A 27 6.60 18.41 -1.31
N GLY A 28 6.52 17.72 -0.17
CA GLY A 28 6.03 18.29 1.09
C GLY A 28 4.80 17.59 1.65
N CYS A 29 4.88 16.30 1.96
CA CYS A 29 4.02 15.60 2.94
C CYS A 29 4.53 14.18 3.25
N LEU A 30 5.86 14.00 3.34
CA LEU A 30 6.46 12.76 3.85
C LEU A 30 7.33 13.14 5.04
N ARG A 31 6.68 13.34 6.19
CA ARG A 31 7.35 13.21 7.49
C ARG A 31 6.78 11.97 8.16
N GLY A 32 7.65 10.99 8.37
CA GLY A 32 7.50 9.87 9.31
C GLY A 32 6.17 9.14 9.30
N SER A 33 5.96 8.24 8.35
CA SER A 33 5.13 7.06 8.59
C SER A 33 6.05 5.86 8.46
N GLU A 34 6.60 5.41 9.59
CA GLU A 34 7.16 4.07 9.70
C GLU A 34 6.07 3.05 9.36
N ALA A 35 6.46 1.92 8.78
CA ALA A 35 5.57 0.80 8.55
C ALA A 35 5.07 0.29 9.92
N LEU A 36 3.90 0.77 10.35
CA LEU A 36 3.26 0.27 11.56
C LEU A 36 2.78 -1.15 11.28
N PRO A 37 2.99 -2.12 12.20
CA PRO A 37 2.35 -3.41 12.09
C PRO A 37 0.85 -3.26 11.89
N LEU A 38 0.26 -4.12 11.05
CA LEU A 38 -1.19 -4.24 10.88
C LEU A 38 -1.88 -4.10 12.23
N SER A 39 -2.84 -3.19 12.33
CA SER A 39 -3.66 -3.06 13.53
C SER A 39 -4.27 -4.44 13.87
N ARG A 40 -4.44 -4.80 15.15
CA ARG A 40 -5.12 -6.06 15.53
C ARG A 40 -6.44 -6.29 14.77
N PRO A 41 -7.26 -5.28 14.49
CA PRO A 41 -8.45 -5.45 13.67
C PRO A 41 -8.14 -5.86 12.22
N ALA A 42 -7.15 -5.22 11.57
CA ALA A 42 -6.68 -5.64 10.26
C ALA A 42 -6.10 -7.07 10.26
N ARG A 43 -5.39 -7.45 11.33
CA ARG A 43 -4.90 -8.84 11.52
C ARG A 43 -6.03 -9.83 11.79
N ALA A 44 -7.04 -9.46 12.55
CA ALA A 44 -8.21 -10.29 12.83
C ALA A 44 -9.03 -10.50 11.56
N LEU A 45 -9.16 -9.45 10.73
CA LEU A 45 -9.79 -9.52 9.43
C LEU A 45 -8.98 -10.40 8.46
N ALA A 46 -7.66 -10.21 8.39
CA ALA A 46 -6.76 -11.04 7.57
C ALA A 46 -6.75 -12.51 8.02
N ALA A 47 -6.64 -12.77 9.32
CA ALA A 47 -6.67 -14.12 9.90
C ALA A 47 -8.03 -14.79 9.68
N ARG A 48 -9.13 -14.04 9.81
CA ARG A 48 -10.48 -14.51 9.46
C ARG A 48 -10.52 -14.93 7.99
N TRP A 49 -9.99 -14.12 7.08
CA TRP A 49 -9.95 -14.41 5.65
C TRP A 49 -8.96 -15.50 5.24
N GLY A 50 -8.35 -16.22 6.18
CA GLY A 50 -7.38 -17.28 5.88
C GLY A 50 -6.11 -16.77 5.22
N LEU A 51 -5.87 -15.46 5.26
CA LEU A 51 -4.65 -14.86 4.77
C LEU A 51 -3.56 -15.11 5.82
N PRO A 52 -2.40 -15.67 5.44
CA PRO A 52 -1.38 -16.05 6.41
C PRO A 52 -0.97 -14.81 7.23
N PRO A 53 -1.13 -14.84 8.57
CA PRO A 53 -0.57 -13.78 9.38
C PRO A 53 0.95 -13.93 9.34
N ARG A 54 1.68 -12.94 8.83
CA ARG A 54 3.12 -12.85 9.10
C ARG A 54 3.47 -11.55 9.79
N SER A 55 3.70 -11.76 11.08
CA SER A 55 4.48 -11.01 12.04
C SER A 55 5.59 -10.14 11.44
N ALA A 56 5.61 -8.87 11.87
CA ALA A 56 6.84 -8.08 11.96
C ALA A 56 7.84 -8.64 13.01
N ASP A 57 7.58 -9.81 13.62
CA ASP A 57 8.41 -10.45 14.65
C ASP A 57 9.58 -11.28 14.08
N HIS A 58 9.80 -11.28 12.76
CA HIS A 58 10.95 -11.99 12.19
C HIS A 58 12.32 -11.38 12.56
N ALA A 59 12.34 -10.22 13.21
CA ALA A 59 13.52 -9.70 13.90
C ALA A 59 13.68 -10.20 15.35
N GLU A 60 12.62 -10.67 16.01
CA GLU A 60 12.62 -10.93 17.46
C GLU A 60 12.77 -12.42 17.81
N GLN A 61 12.29 -13.36 16.98
CA GLN A 61 12.37 -14.80 17.27
C GLN A 61 13.71 -15.48 16.94
N ARG A 62 14.70 -14.79 16.38
CA ARG A 62 16.06 -15.36 16.16
C ARG A 62 16.95 -15.35 17.41
N ARG A 63 16.47 -14.89 18.57
CA ARG A 63 17.32 -14.76 19.78
C ARG A 63 17.13 -15.82 20.87
N ASP A 64 16.17 -16.74 20.77
CA ASP A 64 15.89 -17.69 21.86
C ASP A 64 16.03 -19.19 21.53
N HIS A 65 16.76 -19.55 20.47
CA HIS A 65 17.07 -20.96 20.19
C HIS A 65 18.50 -21.21 19.70
N ASP A 66 19.49 -20.72 20.45
CA ASP A 66 20.85 -21.27 20.37
C ASP A 66 21.56 -21.17 21.74
N ARG A 67 21.04 -21.93 22.70
CA ARG A 67 21.80 -22.37 23.88
C ARG A 67 21.61 -23.87 24.06
N GLY A 68 22.64 -24.62 23.69
CA GLY A 68 22.86 -25.96 24.22
C GLY A 68 22.96 -27.07 23.18
N THR A 69 24.11 -27.73 23.19
CA THR A 69 24.37 -29.11 22.75
C THR A 69 24.49 -29.40 21.26
N ALA A 70 25.73 -29.49 20.76
CA ALA A 70 26.15 -30.57 19.86
C ALA A 70 27.69 -30.72 19.83
N ARG A 71 28.21 -31.65 20.64
CA ARG A 71 29.36 -32.47 20.26
C ARG A 71 28.93 -33.34 19.08
N GLN A 72 29.60 -33.26 17.94
CA GLN A 72 30.23 -34.39 17.23
C GLN A 72 30.59 -34.02 15.80
N ALA A 73 31.80 -34.43 15.44
CA ALA A 73 32.46 -34.24 14.17
C ALA A 73 31.92 -35.16 13.06
N ARG A 74 32.06 -34.70 11.81
CA ARG A 74 32.57 -35.35 10.58
C ARG A 74 32.04 -34.50 9.40
N GLY A 75 32.79 -33.96 8.46
CA GLY A 75 34.12 -34.28 7.98
C GLY A 75 34.02 -34.73 6.52
N CYS A 76 34.10 -33.80 5.56
CA CYS A 76 34.52 -34.06 4.18
C CYS A 76 35.24 -32.82 3.63
N ARG A 77 36.56 -32.94 3.45
CA ARG A 77 37.46 -31.96 2.82
C ARG A 77 37.69 -32.37 1.36
N ALA A 78 37.84 -31.37 0.48
CA ALA A 78 38.77 -31.46 -0.64
C ALA A 78 39.40 -30.08 -0.89
N ARG A 79 40.73 -30.01 -0.79
CA ARG A 79 41.61 -28.90 -1.19
C ARG A 79 42.43 -29.38 -2.37
N ILE A 80 42.67 -28.54 -3.38
CA ILE A 80 43.87 -28.63 -4.23
C ILE A 80 44.45 -27.23 -4.49
N ARG A 81 45.76 -27.11 -4.27
CA ARG A 81 46.69 -26.00 -4.55
C ARG A 81 47.04 -25.95 -6.04
N ALA A 82 47.47 -24.79 -6.55
CA ALA A 82 48.34 -24.72 -7.73
C ALA A 82 49.48 -23.72 -7.50
N ASP A 83 50.69 -24.18 -7.82
CA ASP A 83 51.98 -23.47 -7.72
C ASP A 83 52.45 -22.99 -9.10
N ARG A 84 53.40 -22.05 -9.09
CA ARG A 84 53.98 -21.26 -10.19
C ARG A 84 54.70 -22.09 -11.26
N ARG A 85 54.67 -21.60 -12.51
CA ARG A 85 55.88 -21.41 -13.38
C ARG A 85 55.58 -20.54 -14.61
N ARG A 86 56.62 -19.80 -15.02
CA ARG A 86 56.73 -18.89 -16.18
C ARG A 86 56.74 -19.67 -17.49
N ASP A 87 56.25 -19.09 -18.60
CA ASP A 87 57.13 -18.62 -19.70
C ASP A 87 56.41 -17.78 -20.76
N ARG A 88 57.23 -17.13 -21.58
CA ARG A 88 56.99 -15.98 -22.47
C ARG A 88 56.42 -16.31 -23.86
N ARG A 89 55.68 -15.31 -24.40
CA ARG A 89 55.60 -14.75 -25.78
C ARG A 89 55.43 -15.72 -26.98
N VAL A 90 54.54 -15.34 -27.92
CA VAL A 90 54.90 -14.86 -29.29
C VAL A 90 53.62 -14.39 -30.04
N ARG A 91 53.74 -13.17 -30.63
CA ARG A 91 53.20 -12.56 -31.88
C ARG A 91 52.00 -13.22 -32.59
N GLY A 92 51.03 -12.51 -33.19
CA GLY A 92 50.87 -11.08 -33.50
C GLY A 92 49.80 -10.85 -34.58
N ARG A 93 49.62 -9.56 -34.95
CA ARG A 93 48.79 -8.93 -36.03
C ARG A 93 47.29 -8.80 -35.72
N GLY A 94 46.63 -7.64 -35.85
CA GLY A 94 46.93 -6.25 -36.23
C GLY A 94 45.71 -5.38 -35.86
N ALA A 95 45.61 -4.07 -35.98
CA ALA A 95 46.51 -2.97 -36.35
C ALA A 95 45.87 -1.66 -35.82
N LEU A 96 46.70 -0.65 -35.52
CA LEU A 96 46.45 0.83 -35.48
C LEU A 96 45.42 1.36 -34.45
N GLY A 97 45.80 2.08 -33.38
CA GLY A 97 46.34 3.47 -33.30
C GLY A 97 45.20 4.39 -32.80
N CYS A 98 45.27 5.28 -31.80
CA CYS A 98 46.33 6.08 -31.20
C CYS A 98 45.94 6.53 -29.76
N PHE A 99 46.95 7.05 -29.05
CA PHE A 99 46.95 7.58 -27.67
C PHE A 99 46.06 8.82 -27.42
N GLY A 100 45.65 8.98 -26.16
CA GLY A 100 45.17 10.26 -25.61
C GLY A 100 44.92 10.20 -24.10
N LEU A 101 45.99 10.22 -23.30
CA LEU A 101 45.92 10.48 -21.85
C LEU A 101 45.64 11.97 -21.62
N ARG A 102 44.53 12.29 -20.93
CA ARG A 102 44.47 13.45 -20.03
C ARG A 102 43.91 13.00 -18.69
N ARG A 103 44.76 13.15 -17.66
CA ARG A 103 44.34 13.27 -16.27
C ARG A 103 43.49 14.53 -16.18
N ASP A 104 42.33 14.43 -15.53
CA ASP A 104 41.82 15.59 -14.81
C ASP A 104 41.37 15.22 -13.41
N ARG A 105 41.66 16.13 -12.51
CA ARG A 105 41.50 16.04 -11.07
C ARG A 105 40.02 16.22 -10.72
N HIS A 106 39.36 15.16 -10.26
CA HIS A 106 38.38 15.21 -9.17
C HIS A 106 38.00 13.78 -8.80
N GLY A 107 38.51 13.32 -7.66
CA GLY A 107 38.15 12.02 -7.10
C GLY A 107 36.69 12.02 -6.67
N ARG A 108 35.92 11.08 -7.23
CA ARG A 108 34.78 10.44 -6.56
C ARG A 108 34.80 8.97 -6.94
N HIS A 109 34.89 8.12 -5.93
CA HIS A 109 34.75 6.68 -6.06
C HIS A 109 33.28 6.34 -6.32
N GLU A 110 33.00 5.69 -7.46
CA GLU A 110 31.81 4.87 -7.63
C GLU A 110 32.08 3.49 -7.03
N LEU A 111 31.24 3.06 -6.08
CA LEU A 111 31.14 1.65 -5.69
C LEU A 111 29.82 1.10 -6.23
N ARG A 112 29.94 0.37 -7.34
CA ARG A 112 28.93 -0.57 -7.85
C ARG A 112 29.04 -1.89 -7.08
N GLY A 113 27.89 -2.44 -6.71
CA GLY A 113 27.69 -3.87 -6.45
C GLY A 113 27.24 -4.21 -5.04
N VAL A 114 25.94 -4.49 -4.86
CA VAL A 114 25.42 -5.24 -3.71
C VAL A 114 24.88 -6.58 -4.26
N PRO A 115 25.27 -7.73 -3.69
CA PRO A 115 24.81 -9.03 -4.15
C PRO A 115 23.35 -9.27 -3.76
N ARG A 116 22.52 -9.67 -4.73
CA ARG A 116 21.15 -10.14 -4.51
C ARG A 116 21.18 -11.54 -3.88
N ALA A 117 20.79 -11.63 -2.61
CA ALA A 117 20.41 -12.91 -2.02
C ALA A 117 19.06 -13.35 -2.59
N ARG A 118 19.01 -14.48 -3.29
CA ARG A 118 17.77 -15.13 -3.72
C ARG A 118 17.02 -15.62 -2.48
N ARG A 119 15.87 -15.02 -2.15
CA ARG A 119 14.91 -15.63 -1.22
C ARG A 119 14.12 -16.69 -1.99
N SER A 120 14.08 -17.90 -1.43
CA SER A 120 13.23 -18.99 -1.88
C SER A 120 11.78 -18.66 -1.52
N ALA A 121 10.90 -18.68 -2.52
CA ALA A 121 9.46 -18.55 -2.38
C ALA A 121 8.89 -19.58 -1.40
N ARG A 122 7.98 -19.13 -0.51
CA ARG A 122 6.77 -19.83 -0.06
C ARG A 122 5.94 -18.88 0.83
N ASP A 123 4.72 -18.68 0.36
CA ASP A 123 3.59 -17.87 0.87
C ASP A 123 3.66 -16.36 0.58
N PRO A 124 2.70 -15.80 -0.20
CA PRO A 124 2.60 -14.36 -0.43
C PRO A 124 2.28 -13.63 0.87
N GLU A 125 2.90 -12.47 1.06
CA GLU A 125 2.69 -11.62 2.23
C GLU A 125 1.40 -10.81 2.06
N LEU A 126 0.83 -10.31 3.16
CA LEU A 126 -0.23 -9.32 3.11
C LEU A 126 0.37 -7.95 3.45
N LEU A 127 0.49 -7.08 2.45
CA LEU A 127 0.70 -5.68 2.74
C LEU A 127 -0.68 -5.10 2.97
N GLU A 128 -0.93 -4.52 4.15
CA GLU A 128 -1.75 -3.30 4.14
C GLU A 128 -0.93 -2.23 3.41
N LEU A 129 -0.87 -2.33 2.09
CA LEU A 129 -1.31 -1.17 1.36
C LEU A 129 -2.82 -1.11 1.61
N ALA A 130 -3.18 -0.48 2.72
CA ALA A 130 -4.25 0.48 2.63
C ALA A 130 -3.78 1.46 1.55
N ALA A 131 -4.04 1.12 0.29
CA ALA A 131 -4.44 2.11 -0.67
C ALA A 131 -5.75 2.69 -0.11
N SER A 132 -5.63 3.45 0.98
CA SER A 132 -6.18 4.78 0.95
C SER A 132 -5.56 5.31 -0.33
N LEU A 133 -6.32 5.17 -1.41
CA LEU A 133 -6.31 6.07 -2.52
C LEU A 133 -5.79 7.38 -1.93
N PRO A 134 -4.54 7.79 -2.24
CA PRO A 134 -3.87 8.86 -1.50
C PRO A 134 -4.92 9.94 -1.37
N ARG A 135 -5.35 10.35 -0.15
CA ARG A 135 -6.62 11.03 0.29
C ARG A 135 -7.48 11.80 -0.77
N ARG A 136 -6.89 12.11 -1.90
CA ARG A 136 -7.24 12.63 -3.23
C ARG A 136 -7.85 11.66 -4.26
N ALA A 137 -7.99 10.35 -4.02
CA ALA A 137 -8.67 9.48 -5.00
C ALA A 137 -9.89 8.78 -4.37
N ALA A 138 -10.75 9.56 -3.72
CA ALA A 138 -11.98 9.04 -3.13
C ALA A 138 -13.03 8.70 -4.20
N ASP A 139 -13.90 7.78 -3.84
CA ASP A 139 -15.32 7.73 -4.23
C ASP A 139 -15.87 9.15 -4.49
N ASP A 140 -16.52 9.38 -5.65
CA ASP A 140 -16.88 10.74 -6.10
C ASP A 140 -17.96 11.41 -5.24
N ARG A 141 -18.59 10.68 -4.30
CA ARG A 141 -19.38 11.30 -3.23
C ARG A 141 -18.52 12.19 -2.32
N ASP A 142 -17.23 11.89 -2.21
CA ASP A 142 -16.20 12.63 -1.50
C ASP A 142 -15.06 13.04 -2.43
N ALA A 143 -15.31 13.24 -3.73
CA ALA A 143 -14.33 13.87 -4.61
C ALA A 143 -13.92 15.20 -3.99
N LEU A 144 -12.66 15.32 -3.58
CA LEU A 144 -12.10 16.54 -3.04
C LEU A 144 -11.18 17.18 -4.08
N ASP A 145 -11.30 18.49 -4.28
CA ASP A 145 -10.34 19.26 -5.09
C ASP A 145 -8.93 19.20 -4.47
N ARG A 146 -7.95 19.82 -5.14
CA ARG A 146 -6.55 19.87 -4.66
C ARG A 146 -6.40 20.42 -3.23
N ARG A 147 -7.42 21.11 -2.69
CA ARG A 147 -7.45 21.74 -1.37
C ARG A 147 -8.36 21.01 -0.38
N GLY A 148 -8.87 19.82 -0.70
CA GLY A 148 -9.73 19.08 0.22
C GLY A 148 -11.18 19.56 0.24
N ARG A 149 -11.67 20.25 -0.80
CA ARG A 149 -13.08 20.71 -0.88
C ARG A 149 -13.91 19.76 -1.71
N ARG A 150 -15.12 19.44 -1.26
CA ARG A 150 -16.14 18.73 -2.06
C ARG A 150 -16.15 19.32 -3.47
N VAL A 151 -15.98 18.47 -4.48
CA VAL A 151 -16.20 18.84 -5.87
C VAL A 151 -17.72 18.96 -6.00
N ASP A 152 -18.23 20.12 -5.62
CA ASP A 152 -19.54 20.62 -5.99
C ASP A 152 -19.31 21.35 -7.33
N PRO A 153 -19.87 20.86 -8.45
CA PRO A 153 -21.13 20.10 -8.54
C PRO A 153 -21.02 18.58 -8.80
N GLY A 154 -19.82 18.00 -8.70
CA GLY A 154 -19.57 16.57 -8.85
C GLY A 154 -19.57 16.09 -10.31
N PRO A 155 -19.62 14.77 -10.54
CA PRO A 155 -19.80 14.17 -11.86
C PRO A 155 -21.01 14.76 -12.61
N ILE A 156 -20.88 14.90 -13.93
CA ILE A 156 -21.98 15.37 -14.79
C ILE A 156 -23.16 14.41 -14.66
N CYS A 157 -22.88 13.10 -14.59
CA CYS A 157 -23.88 12.06 -14.48
C CYS A 157 -24.71 12.11 -13.19
N TYR A 158 -24.34 12.90 -12.18
CA TYR A 158 -25.17 13.11 -10.99
C TYR A 158 -26.27 14.14 -11.21
N GLY A 159 -26.24 14.91 -12.30
CA GLY A 159 -27.26 15.90 -12.62
C GLY A 159 -27.29 17.09 -11.66
N ARG A 160 -26.21 17.33 -10.91
CA ARG A 160 -26.11 18.39 -9.89
C ARG A 160 -25.41 19.66 -10.37
N GLY A 161 -25.33 19.86 -11.68
CA GLY A 161 -24.71 21.04 -12.30
C GLY A 161 -23.26 20.84 -12.75
N GLY A 162 -22.73 19.61 -12.67
CA GLY A 162 -21.39 19.26 -13.15
C GLY A 162 -21.25 19.55 -14.65
N THR A 163 -20.12 20.15 -15.06
CA THR A 163 -19.87 20.51 -16.47
C THR A 163 -18.55 19.99 -17.03
N ARG A 164 -17.69 19.40 -16.18
CA ARG A 164 -16.39 18.84 -16.59
C ARG A 164 -16.42 17.33 -16.48
N PRO A 165 -15.92 16.58 -17.50
CA PRO A 165 -15.85 15.13 -17.44
C PRO A 165 -15.08 14.62 -16.23
N THR A 166 -15.61 13.57 -15.59
CA THR A 166 -15.00 12.89 -14.44
C THR A 166 -14.73 11.41 -14.74
N VAL A 167 -14.11 10.72 -13.79
CA VAL A 167 -13.87 9.27 -13.88
C VAL A 167 -15.18 8.50 -13.84
N THR A 168 -16.14 8.91 -12.99
CA THR A 168 -17.46 8.27 -12.93
C THR A 168 -18.25 8.47 -14.22
N ASP A 169 -18.14 9.63 -14.87
CA ASP A 169 -18.73 9.87 -16.19
C ASP A 169 -18.16 8.90 -17.25
N ALA A 170 -16.85 8.67 -17.23
CA ALA A 170 -16.21 7.68 -18.10
C ALA A 170 -16.67 6.25 -17.79
N ASN A 171 -16.74 5.87 -16.51
CA ASN A 171 -17.24 4.56 -16.08
C ASN A 171 -18.68 4.30 -16.53
N LEU A 172 -19.52 5.34 -16.55
CA LEU A 172 -20.88 5.28 -17.07
C LEU A 172 -20.90 5.04 -18.59
N VAL A 173 -20.09 5.77 -19.36
CA VAL A 173 -19.97 5.61 -20.81
C VAL A 173 -19.42 4.23 -21.20
N LEU A 174 -18.48 3.70 -20.42
CA LEU A 174 -17.88 2.38 -20.64
C LEU A 174 -18.80 1.22 -20.23
N GLY A 175 -19.97 1.50 -19.64
CA GLY A 175 -20.94 0.49 -19.24
C GLY A 175 -20.59 -0.23 -17.94
N TYR A 176 -19.69 0.31 -17.12
CA TYR A 176 -19.33 -0.29 -15.83
C TYR A 176 -20.35 0.02 -14.75
N ILE A 177 -20.99 1.19 -14.80
CA ILE A 177 -21.97 1.61 -13.78
C ILE A 177 -23.38 1.55 -14.34
N ASN A 178 -24.34 1.15 -13.49
CA ASN A 178 -25.76 1.13 -13.84
C ASN A 178 -26.35 2.55 -13.85
N PRO A 179 -26.86 3.06 -15.00
CA PRO A 179 -27.50 4.37 -15.03
C PRO A 179 -28.82 4.41 -14.23
N GLU A 180 -29.55 3.31 -14.17
CA GLU A 180 -30.91 3.29 -13.63
C GLU A 180 -30.97 2.94 -12.14
N ALA A 181 -29.93 2.30 -11.60
CA ALA A 181 -29.98 1.73 -10.27
C ALA A 181 -28.64 1.79 -9.52
N LEU A 182 -28.12 3.01 -9.29
CA LEU A 182 -27.03 3.21 -8.35
C LEU A 182 -27.54 3.14 -6.90
N CYS A 183 -26.73 2.62 -5.97
CA CYS A 183 -27.09 2.51 -4.55
C CYS A 183 -28.38 1.71 -4.30
N GLY A 184 -28.53 0.56 -4.96
CA GLY A 184 -29.73 -0.27 -4.83
C GLY A 184 -30.99 0.32 -5.47
N GLY A 185 -30.86 1.30 -6.38
CA GLY A 185 -32.00 1.95 -7.03
C GLY A 185 -32.37 3.32 -6.48
N GLU A 186 -31.71 3.77 -5.42
CA GLU A 186 -32.01 5.05 -4.77
C GLU A 186 -31.52 6.26 -5.57
N PHE A 187 -30.58 6.06 -6.49
CA PHE A 187 -30.02 7.15 -7.30
C PHE A 187 -29.95 6.79 -8.78
N LYS A 188 -30.62 7.62 -9.60
CA LYS A 188 -30.56 7.54 -11.06
C LYS A 188 -29.50 8.48 -11.60
N LEU A 189 -28.67 7.98 -12.50
CA LEU A 189 -27.67 8.76 -13.20
C LEU A 189 -28.23 9.29 -14.50
N THR A 190 -27.88 10.53 -14.82
CA THR A 190 -28.18 11.11 -16.13
C THR A 190 -27.05 10.81 -17.11
N GLN A 191 -27.40 10.50 -18.35
CA GLN A 191 -26.44 10.51 -19.46
C GLN A 191 -26.39 11.86 -20.18
N ALA A 192 -27.34 12.76 -19.89
CA ALA A 192 -27.41 14.07 -20.52
C ALA A 192 -26.17 14.90 -20.15
N GLY A 193 -25.53 15.51 -21.14
CA GLY A 193 -24.33 16.32 -20.95
C GLY A 193 -23.04 15.52 -20.80
N VAL A 194 -23.09 14.25 -20.40
CA VAL A 194 -21.90 13.40 -20.21
C VAL A 194 -21.19 13.16 -21.53
N ARG A 195 -21.96 12.75 -22.55
CA ARG A 195 -21.44 12.40 -23.87
C ARG A 195 -20.88 13.64 -24.56
N GLU A 196 -21.62 14.75 -24.56
CA GLU A 196 -21.15 16.00 -25.14
C GLU A 196 -19.89 16.50 -24.43
N ALA A 197 -19.86 16.54 -23.09
CA ALA A 197 -18.71 17.05 -22.37
C ALA A 197 -17.43 16.24 -22.61
N ILE A 198 -17.51 14.91 -22.62
CA ILE A 198 -16.34 14.06 -22.93
C ILE A 198 -15.88 14.31 -24.37
N LEU A 199 -16.80 14.38 -25.33
CA LEU A 199 -16.46 14.65 -26.73
C LEU A 199 -15.84 16.03 -26.92
N GLU A 200 -16.44 17.09 -26.39
CA GLU A 200 -15.95 18.46 -26.60
C GLU A 200 -14.63 18.74 -25.88
N GLN A 201 -14.48 18.27 -24.65
CA GLN A 201 -13.33 18.65 -23.80
C GLN A 201 -12.15 17.69 -23.92
N ILE A 202 -12.38 16.44 -24.33
CA ILE A 202 -11.34 15.40 -24.42
C ILE A 202 -11.26 14.80 -25.82
N GLY A 203 -12.39 14.36 -26.38
CA GLY A 203 -12.45 13.68 -27.68
C GLY A 203 -11.92 14.55 -28.83
N LYS A 204 -12.57 15.68 -29.12
CA LYS A 204 -12.22 16.58 -30.23
C LYS A 204 -10.80 17.14 -30.13
N PRO A 205 -10.30 17.62 -28.97
CA PRO A 205 -8.93 18.11 -28.88
C PRO A 205 -7.87 17.04 -29.18
N LEU A 206 -8.20 15.77 -28.98
CA LEU A 206 -7.28 14.63 -29.19
C LEU A 206 -7.57 13.83 -30.47
N GLY A 207 -8.63 14.17 -31.22
CA GLY A 207 -9.07 13.41 -32.39
C GLY A 207 -9.62 12.02 -32.08
N LEU A 208 -10.24 11.84 -30.91
CA LEU A 208 -10.78 10.56 -30.42
C LEU A 208 -12.31 10.55 -30.42
N GLY A 209 -12.90 9.37 -30.67
CA GLY A 209 -14.32 9.14 -30.45
C GLY A 209 -14.70 9.11 -28.96
N LEU A 210 -16.00 9.14 -28.65
CA LEU A 210 -16.52 9.17 -27.27
C LEU A 210 -15.97 8.01 -26.41
N VAL A 211 -16.04 6.80 -26.95
CA VAL A 211 -15.67 5.57 -26.23
C VAL A 211 -14.16 5.51 -26.01
N GLU A 212 -13.38 5.90 -27.03
CA GLU A 212 -11.92 5.96 -26.95
C GLU A 212 -11.46 7.02 -25.94
N ALA A 213 -12.11 8.19 -25.92
CA ALA A 213 -11.85 9.24 -24.94
C ALA A 213 -12.19 8.77 -23.51
N ALA A 214 -13.36 8.17 -23.29
CA ALA A 214 -13.75 7.61 -22.01
C ALA A 214 -12.80 6.50 -21.53
N HIS A 215 -12.42 5.60 -22.44
CA HIS A 215 -11.44 4.54 -22.17
C HIS A 215 -10.05 5.12 -21.86
N GLY A 216 -9.66 6.20 -22.54
CA GLY A 216 -8.42 6.95 -22.26
C GLY A 216 -8.40 7.52 -20.84
N ILE A 217 -9.51 8.15 -20.40
CA ILE A 217 -9.67 8.63 -19.01
C ILE A 217 -9.49 7.47 -18.03
N PHE A 218 -10.18 6.34 -18.28
CA PHE A 218 -10.11 5.15 -17.44
C PHE A 218 -8.69 4.56 -17.35
N ARG A 219 -7.96 4.50 -18.47
CA ARG A 219 -6.58 3.98 -18.49
C ARG A 219 -5.61 4.90 -17.75
N ILE A 220 -5.72 6.22 -17.97
CA ILE A 220 -4.82 7.20 -17.34
C ILE A 220 -5.00 7.22 -15.83
N VAL A 221 -6.24 7.21 -15.33
CA VAL A 221 -6.49 7.20 -13.89
C VAL A 221 -5.94 5.92 -13.24
N ASN A 222 -6.14 4.76 -13.88
CA ASN A 222 -5.61 3.49 -13.39
C ASN A 222 -4.07 3.44 -13.39
N ALA A 223 -3.42 3.94 -14.44
CA ALA A 223 -1.95 4.04 -14.48
C ALA A 223 -1.41 4.96 -13.37
N ASN A 224 -2.08 6.08 -13.10
CA ASN A 224 -1.69 7.00 -12.03
C ASN A 224 -1.86 6.36 -10.64
N MET A 225 -2.97 5.64 -10.41
CA MET A 225 -3.23 4.93 -9.15
C MET A 225 -2.21 3.79 -8.94
N ALA A 226 -1.93 2.99 -9.96
CA ALA A 226 -0.90 1.96 -9.90
C ALA A 226 0.49 2.55 -9.58
N ASN A 227 0.86 3.67 -10.20
CA ASN A 227 2.12 4.36 -9.90
C ASN A 227 2.18 4.88 -8.45
N ALA A 228 1.06 5.33 -7.88
CA ALA A 228 1.00 5.74 -6.48
C ALA A 228 1.26 4.54 -5.54
N ILE A 229 0.63 3.39 -5.82
CA ILE A 229 0.85 2.14 -5.07
C ILE A 229 2.30 1.70 -5.19
N ARG A 230 2.87 1.69 -6.41
CA ARG A 230 4.26 1.32 -6.67
C ARG A 230 5.25 2.20 -5.89
N ARG A 231 4.99 3.50 -5.81
CA ARG A 231 5.83 4.45 -5.06
C ARG A 231 5.83 4.14 -3.56
N VAL A 232 4.65 3.91 -2.97
CA VAL A 232 4.54 3.59 -1.54
C VAL A 232 5.23 2.25 -1.24
N SER A 233 4.99 1.23 -2.08
CA SER A 233 5.60 -0.10 -1.93
C SER A 233 7.13 -0.03 -2.03
N SER A 234 7.65 0.63 -3.06
CA SER A 234 9.10 0.74 -3.31
C SER A 234 9.82 1.53 -2.23
N ASN A 235 9.19 2.59 -1.70
CA ASN A 235 9.74 3.36 -0.59
C ASN A 235 9.86 2.54 0.70
N ALA A 236 8.99 1.55 0.88
CA ALA A 236 9.05 0.59 1.97
C ALA A 236 9.94 -0.63 1.65
N GLY A 237 10.56 -0.69 0.47
CA GLY A 237 11.42 -1.81 0.05
C GLY A 237 10.65 -3.07 -0.35
N HIS A 238 9.35 -2.96 -0.63
CA HIS A 238 8.45 -4.08 -0.95
C HIS A 238 8.16 -4.17 -2.46
N ASP A 239 8.16 -5.40 -2.99
CA ASP A 239 7.74 -5.69 -4.37
C ASP A 239 6.24 -6.02 -4.39
N PRO A 240 5.38 -5.22 -5.07
CA PRO A 240 3.94 -5.43 -5.10
C PRO A 240 3.50 -6.85 -5.50
N ARG A 241 4.29 -7.55 -6.31
CA ARG A 241 3.97 -8.89 -6.83
C ARG A 241 3.91 -9.97 -5.77
N ASP A 242 4.56 -9.73 -4.63
CA ASP A 242 4.58 -10.66 -3.50
C ASP A 242 3.32 -10.56 -2.63
N PHE A 243 2.38 -9.67 -2.99
CA PHE A 243 1.21 -9.34 -2.18
C PHE A 243 -0.13 -9.63 -2.85
N HIS A 244 -1.15 -9.75 -2.01
CA HIS A 244 -2.55 -9.65 -2.42
C HIS A 244 -3.04 -8.22 -2.16
N MET A 245 -3.95 -7.72 -2.99
CA MET A 245 -4.50 -6.37 -2.84
C MET A 245 -5.93 -6.44 -2.31
N VAL A 246 -6.13 -5.88 -1.12
CA VAL A 246 -7.47 -5.68 -0.56
C VAL A 246 -8.06 -4.42 -1.17
N VAL A 247 -9.25 -4.54 -1.75
CA VAL A 247 -9.91 -3.46 -2.49
C VAL A 247 -11.14 -3.01 -1.71
N TYR A 248 -11.20 -1.71 -1.43
CA TYR A 248 -12.34 -1.09 -0.78
C TYR A 248 -12.73 0.25 -1.41
N GLY A 249 -13.83 0.84 -0.93
CA GLY A 249 -14.47 2.04 -1.48
C GLY A 249 -15.49 1.73 -2.58
N GLY A 250 -16.36 2.69 -2.91
CA GLY A 250 -17.43 2.49 -3.90
C GLY A 250 -16.93 2.12 -5.29
N ASN A 251 -15.92 2.84 -5.79
CA ASN A 251 -15.35 2.63 -7.12
C ASN A 251 -14.10 1.73 -7.16
N GLY A 252 -13.52 1.39 -6.00
CA GLY A 252 -12.32 0.56 -5.93
C GLY A 252 -12.42 -0.71 -6.79
N PRO A 253 -13.49 -1.51 -6.66
CA PRO A 253 -13.66 -2.76 -7.40
C PRO A 253 -13.87 -2.61 -8.92
N ILE A 254 -14.18 -1.41 -9.42
CA ILE A 254 -14.23 -1.12 -10.86
C ILE A 254 -12.80 -0.99 -11.43
N HIS A 255 -11.90 -0.40 -10.65
CA HIS A 255 -10.59 0.06 -11.11
C HIS A 255 -9.43 -0.89 -10.74
N ALA A 256 -9.54 -1.57 -9.60
CA ALA A 256 -8.49 -2.41 -9.05
C ALA A 256 -7.93 -3.49 -9.99
N PRO A 257 -8.72 -4.18 -10.84
CA PRO A 257 -8.18 -5.19 -11.76
C PRO A 257 -7.07 -4.67 -12.65
N LEU A 258 -7.24 -3.50 -13.30
CA LEU A 258 -6.21 -2.93 -14.17
C LEU A 258 -4.98 -2.47 -13.37
N GLN A 259 -5.18 -2.00 -12.14
CA GLN A 259 -4.07 -1.61 -11.27
C GLN A 259 -3.24 -2.83 -10.88
N ALA A 260 -3.90 -3.94 -10.54
CA ALA A 260 -3.25 -5.20 -10.20
C ALA A 260 -2.46 -5.76 -11.38
N GLU A 261 -3.01 -5.73 -12.61
CA GLU A 261 -2.30 -6.10 -13.83
C GLU A 261 -1.00 -5.29 -13.99
N GLU A 262 -1.09 -3.95 -13.90
CA GLU A 262 0.05 -3.03 -14.03
C GLU A 262 1.10 -3.24 -12.92
N LEU A 263 0.69 -3.72 -11.75
CA LEU A 263 1.56 -4.00 -10.61
C LEU A 263 2.08 -5.45 -10.59
N GLY A 264 1.54 -6.33 -11.45
CA GLY A 264 1.82 -7.77 -11.42
C GLY A 264 1.24 -8.49 -10.20
N ILE A 265 0.25 -7.90 -9.53
CA ILE A 265 -0.48 -8.51 -8.41
C ILE A 265 -1.43 -9.56 -8.98
N ARG A 266 -1.44 -10.77 -8.42
CA ARG A 266 -2.20 -11.90 -9.00
C ARG A 266 -3.58 -12.12 -8.38
N LYS A 267 -3.81 -11.57 -7.18
CA LYS A 267 -5.05 -11.76 -6.42
C LYS A 267 -5.54 -10.45 -5.80
N LEU A 268 -6.84 -10.22 -5.98
CA LEU A 268 -7.60 -9.16 -5.36
C LEU A 268 -8.57 -9.75 -4.36
N LEU A 269 -8.74 -9.08 -3.21
CA LEU A 269 -9.78 -9.41 -2.24
C LEU A 269 -10.74 -8.23 -2.14
N VAL A 270 -11.99 -8.43 -2.54
CA VAL A 270 -13.03 -7.40 -2.51
C VAL A 270 -14.12 -7.79 -1.53
N PRO A 271 -14.13 -7.25 -0.30
CA PRO A 271 -15.23 -7.48 0.64
C PRO A 271 -16.55 -6.95 0.07
N LYS A 272 -17.68 -7.64 0.29
CA LYS A 272 -19.02 -7.08 0.01
C LYS A 272 -19.26 -5.74 0.72
N THR A 273 -18.61 -5.56 1.88
CA THR A 273 -18.60 -4.33 2.66
C THR A 273 -17.61 -3.27 2.15
N SER A 274 -16.97 -3.47 0.99
CA SER A 274 -15.98 -2.58 0.38
C SER A 274 -16.32 -1.07 0.53
N PRO A 275 -17.55 -0.60 0.23
CA PRO A 275 -17.91 0.82 0.37
C PRO A 275 -17.86 1.36 1.81
N ALA A 276 -18.16 0.52 2.79
CA ALA A 276 -18.21 0.88 4.20
C ALA A 276 -16.98 0.37 4.97
N PHE A 277 -15.92 -0.07 4.27
CA PHE A 277 -14.77 -0.72 4.88
C PHE A 277 -14.05 0.17 5.90
N SER A 278 -13.98 1.48 5.65
CA SER A 278 -13.43 2.45 6.61
C SER A 278 -14.26 2.53 7.90
N ALA A 279 -15.59 2.49 7.78
CA ALA A 279 -16.48 2.47 8.95
C ALA A 279 -16.38 1.15 9.71
N LEU A 280 -16.26 0.03 8.98
CA LEU A 280 -15.98 -1.28 9.57
C LEU A 280 -14.66 -1.22 10.37
N GLY A 281 -13.59 -0.69 9.78
CA GLY A 281 -12.29 -0.52 10.44
C GLY A 281 -12.39 0.26 11.75
N LEU A 282 -13.21 1.32 11.79
CA LEU A 282 -13.46 2.08 13.02
C LEU A 282 -14.21 1.24 14.08
N LEU A 283 -15.20 0.44 13.67
CA LEU A 283 -15.98 -0.41 14.58
C LEU A 283 -15.14 -1.52 15.22
N ILE A 284 -14.13 -2.01 14.50
CA ILE A 284 -13.28 -3.11 14.99
C ILE A 284 -12.00 -2.63 15.66
N ALA A 285 -11.68 -1.33 15.58
CA ALA A 285 -10.47 -0.74 16.15
C ALA A 285 -10.42 -0.84 17.68
N ASP A 286 -9.24 -1.17 18.21
CA ASP A 286 -8.92 -0.95 19.61
C ASP A 286 -8.78 0.56 19.86
N TYR A 287 -9.08 1.02 21.08
CA TYR A 287 -8.80 2.39 21.47
C TYR A 287 -7.29 2.57 21.64
N VAL A 288 -6.70 3.58 21.01
CA VAL A 288 -5.27 3.88 21.18
C VAL A 288 -5.11 5.30 21.69
N VAL A 289 -4.51 5.43 22.88
CA VAL A 289 -4.12 6.71 23.46
C VAL A 289 -2.60 6.79 23.41
N ASP A 290 -2.08 7.81 22.74
CA ASP A 290 -0.64 8.02 22.58
C ASP A 290 -0.25 9.34 23.27
N ARG A 291 0.50 9.23 24.37
CA ARG A 291 0.87 10.35 25.22
C ARG A 291 2.38 10.45 25.32
N LEU A 292 2.87 11.68 25.26
CA LEU A 292 4.29 11.99 25.25
C LEU A 292 4.55 13.21 26.12
N ARG A 293 5.64 13.17 26.90
CA ARG A 293 6.10 14.27 27.75
C ARG A 293 7.55 14.58 27.44
N SER A 294 7.83 15.85 27.20
CA SER A 294 9.18 16.33 26.93
C SER A 294 10.08 16.10 28.15
N TYR A 295 11.22 15.47 27.93
CA TYR A 295 12.27 15.28 28.92
C TYR A 295 13.60 15.38 28.16
N ILE A 296 14.18 16.58 28.17
CA ILE A 296 15.38 16.88 27.39
C ILE A 296 16.59 16.70 28.28
N SER A 297 17.37 15.67 28.03
CA SER A 297 18.59 15.37 28.80
C SER A 297 19.61 14.66 27.93
N PRO A 298 20.91 14.97 28.06
CA PRO A 298 21.95 14.04 27.61
C PRO A 298 21.69 12.65 28.23
N SER A 299 21.86 11.59 27.46
CA SER A 299 21.56 10.23 27.91
C SER A 299 22.37 9.80 29.13
N SER A 300 23.61 10.28 29.31
CA SER A 300 24.42 10.02 30.50
C SER A 300 23.91 10.70 31.78
N ARG A 301 23.08 11.74 31.64
CA ARG A 301 22.50 12.51 32.76
C ARG A 301 21.01 12.22 32.95
N ALA A 302 20.42 11.44 32.05
CA ALA A 302 19.04 11.04 32.17
C ALA A 302 18.90 10.09 33.37
N SER A 303 17.85 10.28 34.16
CA SER A 303 17.58 9.44 35.33
C SER A 303 16.49 8.43 35.00
N ALA A 304 16.76 7.15 35.24
CA ALA A 304 15.77 6.10 35.09
C ALA A 304 14.58 6.30 36.06
N GLU A 305 14.83 6.83 37.26
CA GLU A 305 13.77 7.19 38.21
C GLU A 305 12.83 8.24 37.63
N ARG A 306 13.37 9.34 37.07
CA ARG A 306 12.55 10.37 36.42
C ARG A 306 11.77 9.84 35.22
N VAL A 307 12.37 8.96 34.42
CA VAL A 307 11.68 8.31 33.30
C VAL A 307 10.52 7.44 33.80
N ASN A 308 10.71 6.69 34.89
CA ASN A 308 9.64 5.90 35.50
C ASN A 308 8.50 6.76 36.06
N GLU A 309 8.79 7.91 36.66
CA GLU A 309 7.77 8.87 37.11
C GLU A 309 6.92 9.33 35.92
N ILE A 310 7.57 9.73 34.83
CA ILE A 310 6.86 10.17 33.62
C ILE A 310 6.03 9.03 33.01
N PHE A 311 6.55 7.79 32.99
CA PHE A 311 5.75 6.65 32.55
C PHE A 311 4.48 6.47 33.40
N ALA A 312 4.60 6.51 34.73
CA ALA A 312 3.44 6.39 35.62
C ALA A 312 2.42 7.51 35.39
N GLU A 313 2.89 8.75 35.26
CA GLU A 313 2.03 9.91 34.98
C GLU A 313 1.24 9.75 33.66
N LEU A 314 1.92 9.30 32.60
CA LEU A 314 1.30 9.09 31.28
C LEU A 314 0.35 7.89 31.26
N GLU A 315 0.68 6.81 31.98
CA GLU A 315 -0.19 5.64 32.15
C GLU A 315 -1.47 6.00 32.90
N ASP A 316 -1.36 6.74 34.00
CA ASP A 316 -2.51 7.20 34.77
C ASP A 316 -3.40 8.16 33.98
N GLU A 317 -2.81 9.03 33.14
CA GLU A 317 -3.55 9.90 32.22
C GLU A 317 -4.33 9.09 31.17
N ALA A 318 -3.68 8.11 30.54
CA ALA A 318 -4.32 7.24 29.56
C ALA A 318 -5.41 6.36 30.18
N GLU A 319 -5.21 5.87 31.40
CA GLU A 319 -6.21 5.12 32.17
C GLU A 319 -7.46 5.94 32.43
N ARG A 320 -7.32 7.19 32.89
CA ARG A 320 -8.46 8.08 33.12
C ARG A 320 -9.26 8.37 31.85
N GLU A 321 -8.57 8.54 30.73
CA GLU A 321 -9.21 8.78 29.43
C GLU A 321 -9.97 7.55 28.94
N LEU A 322 -9.37 6.36 29.02
CA LEU A 322 -9.99 5.11 28.55
C LEU A 322 -11.07 4.59 29.51
N ALA A 323 -11.02 4.94 30.79
CA ALA A 323 -12.11 4.68 31.72
C ALA A 323 -13.41 5.37 31.30
N ALA A 324 -13.34 6.54 30.65
CA ALA A 324 -14.52 7.21 30.09
C ALA A 324 -15.14 6.43 28.92
N ALA A 325 -14.38 5.55 28.27
CA ALA A 325 -14.86 4.61 27.26
C ALA A 325 -15.33 3.27 27.86
N GLY A 326 -15.39 3.14 29.19
CA GLY A 326 -15.83 1.93 29.89
C GLY A 326 -14.77 0.84 30.00
N LEU A 327 -13.50 1.15 29.71
CA LEU A 327 -12.40 0.18 29.81
C LEU A 327 -11.77 0.20 31.21
N SER A 328 -11.48 -0.98 31.72
CA SER A 328 -10.77 -1.17 32.99
C SER A 328 -9.27 -1.36 32.76
N ARG A 329 -8.44 -1.22 33.80
CA ARG A 329 -6.97 -1.40 33.68
C ARG A 329 -6.57 -2.77 33.13
N SER A 330 -7.34 -3.82 33.38
CA SER A 330 -7.10 -5.16 32.81
C SER A 330 -7.32 -5.25 31.31
N ASP A 331 -8.05 -4.29 30.73
CA ASP A 331 -8.29 -4.20 29.28
C ASP A 331 -7.17 -3.42 28.56
N LEU A 332 -6.23 -2.82 29.32
CA LEU A 332 -5.21 -1.93 28.79
C LEU A 332 -3.87 -2.63 28.62
N GLU A 333 -3.22 -2.35 27.50
CA GLU A 333 -1.84 -2.74 27.21
C GLU A 333 -0.99 -1.48 27.03
N PHE A 334 0.08 -1.38 27.82
CA PHE A 334 0.99 -0.23 27.80
C PHE A 334 2.27 -0.58 27.07
N ARG A 335 2.64 0.25 26.09
CA ARG A 335 3.93 0.20 25.42
C ARG A 335 4.70 1.48 25.70
N ARG A 336 5.87 1.32 26.30
CA ARG A 336 6.72 2.41 26.77
C ARG A 336 7.85 2.66 25.78
N PHE A 337 8.10 3.92 25.49
CA PHE A 337 9.14 4.37 24.58
C PHE A 337 9.92 5.53 25.19
N VAL A 338 11.20 5.60 24.85
CA VAL A 338 12.04 6.78 25.10
C VAL A 338 12.50 7.28 23.74
N ASN A 339 12.28 8.56 23.47
CA ASN A 339 12.61 9.15 22.20
C ASN A 339 14.01 9.78 22.27
N PHE A 340 14.89 9.38 21.35
CA PHE A 340 16.26 9.87 21.29
C PHE A 340 16.56 10.54 19.95
N CYS A 341 17.54 11.44 19.96
CA CYS A 341 18.20 11.90 18.75
C CYS A 341 19.70 12.11 19.00
N TYR A 342 20.52 12.05 17.95
CA TYR A 342 21.89 12.53 18.03
C TYR A 342 21.92 14.06 18.09
N PRO A 343 22.98 14.66 18.68
CA PRO A 343 23.19 16.09 18.63
C PRO A 343 23.12 16.63 17.19
N GLY A 344 22.40 17.74 17.00
CA GLY A 344 22.20 18.37 15.68
C GLY A 344 21.16 17.70 14.77
N GLN A 345 20.60 16.54 15.14
CA GLN A 345 19.46 15.98 14.41
C GLN A 345 18.17 16.75 14.68
N THR A 346 17.36 16.91 13.64
CA THR A 346 16.07 17.64 13.68
C THR A 346 14.87 16.71 13.84
N PHE A 347 15.10 15.40 13.98
CA PHE A 347 14.10 14.38 14.21
C PHE A 347 14.56 13.46 15.35
N ASP A 348 13.61 12.88 16.06
CA ASP A 348 13.81 11.89 17.10
C ASP A 348 13.21 10.53 16.70
N MET A 349 13.74 9.47 17.31
CA MET A 349 13.31 8.10 17.08
C MET A 349 12.71 7.54 18.36
N ALA A 350 11.50 6.97 18.27
CA ALA A 350 10.83 6.34 19.40
C ALA A 350 11.40 4.93 19.62
N VAL A 351 12.22 4.77 20.66
CA VAL A 351 12.88 3.49 20.95
C VAL A 351 12.07 2.77 22.03
N PRO A 352 11.62 1.52 21.78
CA PRO A 352 10.97 0.71 22.80
C PRO A 352 11.86 0.62 24.04
N ALA A 353 11.31 1.04 25.19
CA ALA A 353 12.02 1.03 26.44
C ALA A 353 12.38 -0.42 26.80
N ARG A 354 13.68 -0.70 27.00
CA ARG A 354 14.10 -1.96 27.63
C ARG A 354 13.72 -1.84 29.11
N ILE A 355 12.99 -2.81 29.63
CA ILE A 355 12.54 -2.81 31.03
C ILE A 355 12.74 -4.22 31.57
N GLY A 356 13.42 -4.34 32.71
CA GLY A 356 13.61 -5.62 33.39
C GLY A 356 12.31 -6.21 33.96
N LYS A 357 12.40 -7.43 34.50
CA LYS A 357 11.23 -8.17 35.05
C LYS A 357 10.48 -7.45 36.18
N ALA A 358 11.12 -6.49 36.84
CA ALA A 358 10.51 -5.67 37.89
C ALA A 358 9.48 -4.65 37.36
N GLY A 359 9.34 -4.50 36.03
CA GLY A 359 8.36 -3.59 35.42
C GLY A 359 8.70 -2.10 35.58
N ARG A 360 9.90 -1.78 36.09
CA ARG A 360 10.46 -0.44 36.20
C ARG A 360 11.82 -0.40 35.50
N MET A 361 12.11 0.70 34.84
CA MET A 361 13.40 0.93 34.20
C MET A 361 14.47 1.15 35.27
N SER A 362 15.56 0.37 35.22
CA SER A 362 16.80 0.66 35.95
C SER A 362 17.75 1.52 35.12
N GLU A 363 18.82 2.05 35.71
CA GLU A 363 19.86 2.77 34.95
C GLU A 363 20.53 1.88 33.89
N LEU A 364 20.67 0.58 34.18
CA LEU A 364 21.18 -0.40 33.21
C LEU A 364 20.22 -0.58 32.02
N ASP A 365 18.91 -0.59 32.30
CA ASP A 365 17.88 -0.68 31.27
C ASP A 365 17.83 0.57 30.39
N LEU A 366 18.01 1.76 30.99
CA LEU A 366 18.12 3.02 30.25
C LEU A 366 19.34 3.00 29.33
N ALA A 367 20.50 2.58 29.82
CA ALA A 367 21.70 2.40 29.00
C ALA A 367 21.49 1.37 27.88
N ALA A 368 20.82 0.25 28.15
CA ALA A 368 20.46 -0.73 27.13
C ALA A 368 19.49 -0.17 26.08
N THR A 369 18.59 0.73 26.47
CA THR A 369 17.68 1.44 25.55
C THR A 369 18.47 2.41 24.65
N VAL A 370 19.50 3.07 25.17
CA VAL A 370 20.43 3.90 24.36
C VAL A 370 21.20 3.04 23.34
N VAL A 371 21.66 1.84 23.71
CA VAL A 371 22.26 0.91 22.75
C VAL A 371 21.26 0.53 21.65
N ALA A 372 20.02 0.24 22.02
CA ALA A 372 18.95 -0.06 21.06
C ALA A 372 18.64 1.12 20.13
N PHE A 373 18.79 2.37 20.57
CA PHE A 373 18.70 3.55 19.71
C PHE A 373 19.74 3.50 18.59
N HIS A 374 21.01 3.25 18.91
CA HIS A 374 22.06 3.17 17.91
C HIS A 374 21.79 2.07 16.89
N ASP A 375 21.37 0.89 17.36
CA ASP A 375 21.05 -0.25 16.48
C ASP A 375 19.87 0.08 15.55
N LEU A 376 18.79 0.68 16.08
CA LEU A 376 17.62 1.08 15.30
C LEU A 376 17.95 2.17 14.28
N HIS A 377 18.81 3.13 14.65
CA HIS A 377 19.29 4.16 13.73
C HIS A 377 20.12 3.55 12.59
N GLU A 378 21.00 2.59 12.88
CA GLU A 378 21.77 1.88 11.85
C GLU A 378 20.87 1.08 10.91
N GLU A 379 19.83 0.44 11.44
CA GLU A 379 18.85 -0.28 10.64
C GLU A 379 18.09 0.65 9.68
N LEU A 380 17.57 1.78 10.19
CA LEU A 380 16.71 2.68 9.42
C LEU A 380 17.47 3.66 8.52
N HIS A 381 18.72 4.00 8.86
CA HIS A 381 19.50 5.01 8.16
C HIS A 381 20.85 4.50 7.61
N ALA A 382 21.15 3.21 7.75
CA ALA A 382 22.39 2.55 7.30
C ALA A 382 23.69 3.04 7.98
N TYR A 383 23.57 3.83 9.05
CA TYR A 383 24.71 4.26 9.87
C TYR A 383 24.26 4.55 11.31
N ALA A 384 25.18 4.53 12.26
CA ALA A 384 24.96 5.03 13.62
C ALA A 384 26.21 5.77 14.13
N ALA A 385 26.03 6.91 14.77
CA ALA A 385 27.10 7.68 15.41
C ALA A 385 27.29 7.17 16.85
N ARG A 386 27.81 5.94 17.00
CA ARG A 386 27.94 5.27 18.30
C ARG A 386 28.86 5.98 19.30
N ASP A 387 29.75 6.84 18.80
CA ASP A 387 30.65 7.66 19.61
C ASP A 387 30.00 8.98 20.09
N GLU A 388 28.85 9.35 19.52
CA GLU A 388 28.09 10.54 19.90
C GLU A 388 27.10 10.20 21.00
N GLU A 389 27.03 11.05 22.03
CA GLU A 389 26.07 10.88 23.12
C GLU A 389 24.65 11.26 22.66
N PRO A 390 23.69 10.33 22.66
CA PRO A 390 22.31 10.66 22.30
C PRO A 390 21.65 11.55 23.36
N VAL A 391 20.73 12.38 22.90
CA VAL A 391 19.88 13.23 23.73
C VAL A 391 18.51 12.58 23.86
N VAL A 392 18.06 12.32 25.09
CA VAL A 392 16.64 12.03 25.37
C VAL A 392 15.86 13.30 25.04
N ARG A 393 14.82 13.19 24.23
CA ARG A 393 13.94 14.30 23.85
C ARG A 393 12.62 14.25 24.59
N SER A 394 12.07 13.05 24.72
CA SER A 394 10.79 12.82 25.38
C SER A 394 10.63 11.37 25.82
N VAL A 395 9.66 11.16 26.69
CA VAL A 395 9.20 9.85 27.16
C VAL A 395 7.75 9.69 26.68
N ARG A 396 7.43 8.52 26.14
CA ARG A 396 6.15 8.24 25.47
C ARG A 396 5.55 6.94 25.95
N VAL A 397 4.23 6.94 26.15
CA VAL A 397 3.42 5.75 26.42
C VAL A 397 2.34 5.68 25.35
N GLN A 398 2.31 4.55 24.66
CA GLN A 398 1.19 4.16 23.80
C GLN A 398 0.36 3.13 24.57
N THR A 399 -0.87 3.52 24.91
CA THR A 399 -1.83 2.67 25.61
C THR A 399 -2.86 2.15 24.62
N THR A 400 -3.01 0.84 24.53
CA THR A 400 -4.04 0.18 23.73
C THR A 400 -5.12 -0.36 24.66
N GLY A 401 -6.32 0.21 24.57
CA GLY A 401 -7.52 -0.29 25.23
C GLY A 401 -8.22 -1.32 24.36
N ARG A 402 -8.21 -2.57 24.81
CA ARG A 402 -8.73 -3.71 24.05
C ARG A 402 -10.25 -3.69 24.02
N THR A 403 -10.82 -3.81 22.83
CA THR A 403 -12.27 -3.93 22.65
C THR A 403 -12.67 -5.39 22.41
N ALA A 404 -13.92 -5.71 22.72
CA ALA A 404 -14.47 -7.02 22.37
C ALA A 404 -14.45 -7.20 20.84
N PRO A 405 -13.91 -8.32 20.32
CA PRO A 405 -13.88 -8.56 18.89
C PRO A 405 -15.30 -8.56 18.29
N LEU A 406 -15.49 -7.85 17.19
CA LEU A 406 -16.75 -7.92 16.44
C LEU A 406 -16.85 -9.28 15.75
N ALA A 407 -17.85 -10.08 16.12
CA ALA A 407 -18.15 -11.33 15.43
C ALA A 407 -18.85 -11.03 14.09
N LEU A 408 -18.08 -11.05 13.00
CA LEU A 408 -18.64 -10.94 11.64
C LEU A 408 -19.18 -12.30 11.17
N GLY A 409 -20.48 -12.37 10.90
CA GLY A 409 -21.15 -13.57 10.39
C GLY A 409 -20.60 -14.06 9.04
N GLU A 410 -20.77 -15.35 8.76
CA GLU A 410 -20.43 -15.94 7.47
C GLU A 410 -21.45 -15.56 6.39
N SER A 411 -21.02 -15.51 5.14
CA SER A 411 -21.92 -15.37 4.00
C SER A 411 -22.71 -16.66 3.81
N ALA A 412 -23.97 -16.52 3.39
CA ALA A 412 -24.77 -17.67 3.00
C ALA A 412 -24.06 -18.45 1.90
N ALA A 413 -24.06 -19.78 2.00
CA ALA A 413 -23.55 -20.65 0.95
C ALA A 413 -24.33 -20.45 -0.36
N ALA A 414 -23.69 -20.72 -1.49
CA ALA A 414 -24.33 -20.74 -2.79
C ALA A 414 -25.56 -21.68 -2.79
N ASP A 415 -26.74 -21.13 -3.11
CA ASP A 415 -27.97 -21.89 -3.30
C ASP A 415 -28.29 -22.05 -4.80
N GLY A 416 -27.82 -23.16 -5.35
CA GLY A 416 -28.02 -23.53 -6.75
C GLY A 416 -27.08 -22.79 -7.72
N PRO A 417 -27.42 -22.80 -9.02
CA PRO A 417 -26.52 -22.33 -10.07
C PRO A 417 -26.41 -20.79 -10.12
N LEU A 418 -25.23 -20.28 -10.51
CA LEU A 418 -24.92 -18.84 -10.58
C LEU A 418 -25.89 -18.08 -11.50
N GLU A 419 -26.44 -18.73 -12.51
CA GLU A 419 -27.41 -18.18 -13.46
C GLU A 419 -28.65 -17.63 -12.74
N ARG A 420 -28.99 -18.13 -11.55
CA ARG A 420 -30.06 -17.54 -10.74
C ARG A 420 -29.73 -16.11 -10.34
N ALA A 421 -28.46 -15.76 -10.11
CA ALA A 421 -28.04 -14.40 -9.80
C ALA A 421 -27.95 -13.49 -11.03
N LEU A 422 -28.12 -14.01 -12.25
CA LEU A 422 -28.09 -13.19 -13.47
C LEU A 422 -29.28 -12.22 -13.46
N ARG A 423 -28.97 -10.92 -13.42
CA ARG A 423 -29.96 -9.84 -13.38
C ARG A 423 -30.26 -9.29 -14.76
N ALA A 424 -29.21 -9.06 -15.54
CA ALA A 424 -29.30 -8.43 -16.85
C ALA A 424 -28.05 -8.74 -17.68
N ARG A 425 -28.05 -8.24 -18.91
CA ARG A 425 -26.83 -8.10 -19.71
C ARG A 425 -26.70 -6.64 -20.14
N ARG A 426 -25.48 -6.09 -20.10
CA ARG A 426 -25.19 -4.69 -20.41
C ARG A 426 -23.97 -4.61 -21.32
N PRO A 427 -24.01 -3.81 -22.39
CA PRO A 427 -22.81 -3.51 -23.17
C PRO A 427 -21.74 -2.85 -22.29
N ALA A 428 -20.57 -3.46 -22.16
CA ALA A 428 -19.41 -2.90 -21.46
C ALA A 428 -18.16 -2.97 -22.33
N TYR A 429 -17.25 -1.99 -22.19
CA TYR A 429 -16.10 -1.83 -23.07
C TYR A 429 -14.77 -2.14 -22.37
N PHE A 430 -14.09 -3.21 -22.79
CA PHE A 430 -12.84 -3.70 -22.19
C PHE A 430 -11.58 -3.50 -23.07
N GLY A 431 -11.60 -2.53 -24.00
CA GLY A 431 -10.42 -2.16 -24.79
C GLY A 431 -10.41 -2.54 -26.27
N GLY A 432 -11.55 -2.96 -26.84
CA GLY A 432 -11.69 -3.20 -28.27
C GLY A 432 -13.06 -2.82 -28.80
N ARG A 433 -14.08 -3.60 -28.41
CA ARG A 433 -15.50 -3.35 -28.70
C ARG A 433 -16.31 -3.40 -27.42
N PHE A 434 -17.59 -3.05 -27.51
CA PHE A 434 -18.53 -3.41 -26.45
C PHE A 434 -18.82 -4.90 -26.51
N ASP A 435 -18.72 -5.57 -25.37
CA ASP A 435 -19.18 -6.93 -25.18
C ASP A 435 -20.51 -6.92 -24.42
N ASP A 436 -21.44 -7.76 -24.84
CA ASP A 436 -22.70 -7.96 -24.12
C ASP A 436 -22.41 -8.72 -22.82
N THR A 437 -22.28 -7.98 -21.71
CA THR A 437 -21.65 -8.47 -20.48
C THR A 437 -22.71 -8.88 -19.46
N PRO A 438 -22.65 -10.10 -18.89
CA PRO A 438 -23.57 -10.51 -17.84
C PRO A 438 -23.41 -9.62 -16.60
N VAL A 439 -24.54 -9.21 -16.04
CA VAL A 439 -24.63 -8.43 -14.81
C VAL A 439 -25.32 -9.29 -13.76
N TYR A 440 -24.62 -9.61 -12.68
CA TYR A 440 -25.12 -10.40 -11.57
C TYR A 440 -25.56 -9.50 -10.42
N ASP A 441 -26.62 -9.94 -9.72
CA ASP A 441 -27.08 -9.36 -8.47
C ASP A 441 -26.26 -9.91 -7.29
N GLY A 442 -25.48 -9.04 -6.65
CA GLY A 442 -24.58 -9.39 -5.54
C GLY A 442 -25.30 -10.00 -4.33
N ASP A 443 -26.56 -9.61 -4.09
CA ASP A 443 -27.36 -10.15 -2.99
C ASP A 443 -27.76 -11.62 -3.21
N ARG A 444 -27.71 -12.07 -4.47
CA ARG A 444 -28.07 -13.44 -4.88
C ARG A 444 -26.85 -14.34 -5.09
N ILE A 445 -25.64 -13.81 -4.92
CA ILE A 445 -24.40 -14.57 -4.98
C ILE A 445 -24.05 -15.07 -3.58
N GLY A 446 -23.91 -16.39 -3.45
CA GLY A 446 -23.53 -17.08 -2.21
C GLY A 446 -22.10 -17.63 -2.25
N ALA A 447 -21.57 -17.97 -1.08
CA ALA A 447 -20.21 -18.48 -0.94
C ALA A 447 -20.00 -19.76 -1.77
N GLY A 448 -18.90 -19.81 -2.53
CA GLY A 448 -18.54 -20.87 -3.47
C GLY A 448 -18.99 -20.63 -4.91
N HIS A 449 -19.79 -19.59 -5.20
CA HIS A 449 -20.06 -19.20 -6.59
C HIS A 449 -18.80 -18.64 -7.25
N VAL A 450 -18.50 -19.14 -8.46
CA VAL A 450 -17.38 -18.70 -9.29
C VAL A 450 -17.90 -18.00 -10.53
N ILE A 451 -17.40 -16.80 -10.79
CA ILE A 451 -17.81 -15.90 -11.86
C ILE A 451 -16.62 -15.68 -12.79
N HIS A 452 -16.79 -16.00 -14.08
CA HIS A 452 -15.76 -15.80 -15.09
C HIS A 452 -16.00 -14.50 -15.86
N GLY A 453 -14.92 -13.74 -16.09
CA GLY A 453 -14.97 -12.49 -16.84
C GLY A 453 -15.03 -12.69 -18.36
N PRO A 454 -15.52 -11.70 -19.14
CA PRO A 454 -16.02 -10.42 -18.67
C PRO A 454 -17.37 -10.54 -17.96
N ALA A 455 -17.48 -9.95 -16.77
CA ALA A 455 -18.70 -9.95 -15.97
C ALA A 455 -18.74 -8.72 -15.05
N ILE A 456 -19.95 -8.32 -14.66
CA ILE A 456 -20.16 -7.26 -13.68
C ILE A 456 -21.00 -7.83 -12.53
N VAL A 457 -20.61 -7.55 -11.29
CA VAL A 457 -21.42 -7.81 -10.11
C VAL A 457 -21.88 -6.49 -9.52
N GLU A 458 -23.19 -6.31 -9.41
CA GLU A 458 -23.80 -5.16 -8.76
C GLU A 458 -24.12 -5.53 -7.31
N GLU A 459 -23.26 -5.06 -6.40
CA GLU A 459 -23.57 -5.02 -4.97
C GLU A 459 -24.38 -3.76 -4.68
N ARG A 460 -25.08 -3.70 -3.55
CA ARG A 460 -25.94 -2.55 -3.21
C ARG A 460 -25.20 -1.21 -3.28
N PHE A 461 -23.94 -1.15 -2.86
CA PHE A 461 -23.17 0.10 -2.74
C PHE A 461 -21.87 0.13 -3.58
N THR A 462 -21.59 -0.90 -4.37
CA THR A 462 -20.40 -0.94 -5.25
C THR A 462 -20.69 -1.75 -6.50
N THR A 463 -19.85 -1.59 -7.51
CA THR A 463 -19.87 -2.41 -8.71
C THR A 463 -18.50 -3.06 -8.88
N ILE A 464 -18.48 -4.38 -9.01
CA ILE A 464 -17.27 -5.16 -9.18
C ILE A 464 -17.17 -5.53 -10.65
N VAL A 465 -16.06 -5.15 -11.28
CA VAL A 465 -15.82 -5.45 -12.70
C VAL A 465 -14.80 -6.58 -12.78
N ILE A 466 -15.22 -7.71 -13.35
CA ILE A 466 -14.36 -8.86 -13.59
C ILE A 466 -13.91 -8.77 -15.06
N GLN A 467 -12.64 -8.45 -15.28
CA GLN A 467 -12.07 -8.25 -16.61
C GLN A 467 -12.06 -9.57 -17.41
N PRO A 468 -12.03 -9.50 -18.76
CA PRO A 468 -11.81 -10.68 -19.60
C PRO A 468 -10.62 -11.53 -19.12
N GLY A 469 -10.82 -12.83 -18.97
CA GLY A 469 -9.79 -13.77 -18.52
C GLY A 469 -9.62 -13.88 -17.00
N HIS A 470 -10.20 -12.97 -16.21
CA HIS A 470 -10.20 -13.08 -14.75
C HIS A 470 -11.34 -13.98 -14.26
N SER A 471 -11.22 -14.46 -13.02
CA SER A 471 -12.29 -15.14 -12.31
C SER A 471 -12.45 -14.56 -10.91
N ALA A 472 -13.68 -14.51 -10.39
CA ALA A 472 -13.96 -14.15 -9.01
C ALA A 472 -14.72 -15.28 -8.31
N GLU A 473 -14.31 -15.65 -7.10
CA GLU A 473 -15.04 -16.56 -6.22
C GLU A 473 -15.50 -15.80 -4.97
N LEU A 474 -16.76 -15.96 -4.57
CA LEU A 474 -17.20 -15.44 -3.28
C LEU A 474 -16.82 -16.44 -2.17
N ASP A 475 -15.97 -16.03 -1.24
CA ASP A 475 -15.60 -16.86 -0.10
C ASP A 475 -16.72 -16.90 0.98
N ARG A 476 -16.56 -17.78 1.97
CA ARG A 476 -17.48 -17.89 3.12
C ARG A 476 -17.51 -16.65 4.01
N PHE A 477 -16.57 -15.72 3.88
CA PHE A 477 -16.47 -14.53 4.71
C PHE A 477 -17.06 -13.28 4.05
N GLY A 478 -17.57 -13.42 2.83
CA GLY A 478 -18.17 -12.34 2.06
C GLY A 478 -17.16 -11.51 1.28
N ASN A 479 -16.06 -12.11 0.83
CA ASN A 479 -15.12 -11.46 -0.06
C ASN A 479 -15.10 -12.12 -1.43
N TYR A 480 -15.10 -11.31 -2.48
CA TYR A 480 -14.76 -11.77 -3.81
C TYR A 480 -13.24 -11.87 -3.93
N GLU A 481 -12.73 -13.09 -3.99
CA GLU A 481 -11.35 -13.37 -4.38
C GLU A 481 -11.28 -13.36 -5.91
N ILE A 482 -10.74 -12.28 -6.49
CA ILE A 482 -10.53 -12.21 -7.94
C ILE A 482 -9.10 -12.58 -8.29
N THR A 483 -8.97 -13.60 -9.13
CA THR A 483 -7.71 -14.12 -9.65
C THR A 483 -7.49 -13.59 -11.06
N LEU A 484 -6.31 -13.02 -11.29
CA LEU A 484 -5.89 -12.51 -12.57
C LEU A 484 -5.24 -13.62 -13.42
N ALA A 485 -5.46 -13.54 -14.74
CA ALA A 485 -5.03 -14.54 -15.73
C ALA A 485 -3.52 -14.71 -15.81
#